data_AF-A0A093BYB0-F1
#
_entry.id   AF-A0A093BYB0-F1
#
_cell.length_a   1.000
_cell.length_b   1.000
_cell.length_c   1.000
_cell.angle_alpha   90.00
_cell.angle_beta   90.00
_cell.angle_gamma   90.00
#
_symmetry.space_group_name_H-M   'P 1'
#
loop_
_entity.id
_entity.type
_entity.pdbx_description
1 polymer ?
#
loop_
_entity_poly.entity_id
_entity_poly.type
_entity_poly.pdbx_seq_one_letter_code
_entity_poly.pdbx_strand_id
1 'polypeptide(L)'
;SRLEKEHFQQPPLLLPELEKKIGRFREKNVVLEEMLRSFQDILMFELPEKVKVTLDPSTAHPRLLVSADGRSVRWEDTQRDPSAEGFGTDPCVLG
;
A
#
# COMPACT_ATOMS: atom_id res chain seq x y z
N SER A 1 46.54 39.70 47.75
CA SER A 1 46.21 38.52 46.94
C SER A 1 46.10 38.90 45.49
N ARG A 2 46.88 38.24 44.63
CA ARG A 2 46.90 38.44 43.19
C ARG A 2 45.94 37.40 42.58
N LEU A 3 44.76 37.82 42.14
CA LEU A 3 43.79 36.93 41.51
C LEU A 3 44.24 36.72 40.06
N GLU A 4 44.81 35.55 39.76
CA GLU A 4 45.19 35.17 38.41
C GLU A 4 43.94 34.89 37.59
N LYS A 5 43.75 35.66 36.51
CA LYS A 5 42.70 35.44 35.51
C LYS A 5 43.12 34.27 34.65
N GLU A 6 42.48 33.12 34.84
CA GLU A 6 42.61 32.00 33.92
C GLU A 6 41.94 32.35 32.58
N HIS A 7 42.75 32.35 31.53
CA HIS A 7 42.27 32.47 30.16
C HIS A 7 41.84 31.09 29.66
N PHE A 8 40.54 30.79 29.79
CA PHE A 8 39.94 29.60 29.18
C PHE A 8 40.04 29.70 27.65
N GLN A 9 40.92 28.91 27.05
CA GLN A 9 40.98 28.71 25.60
C GLN A 9 39.75 27.89 25.18
N GLN A 10 38.93 28.43 24.28
CA GLN A 10 37.81 27.67 23.69
C GLN A 10 38.35 26.45 22.91
N PRO A 11 37.70 25.27 23.00
CA PRO A 11 38.11 24.08 22.26
C PRO A 11 38.15 24.34 20.73
N PRO A 12 39.28 24.07 20.03
CA PRO A 12 39.44 24.43 18.62
C PRO A 12 38.58 23.61 17.61
N LEU A 13 37.91 24.36 16.71
CA LEU A 13 37.64 24.12 15.27
C LEU A 13 36.94 22.83 14.77
N LEU A 14 36.69 21.82 15.61
CA LEU A 14 35.97 20.60 15.19
C LEU A 14 34.44 20.78 15.18
N LEU A 15 33.93 21.77 15.91
CA LEU A 15 32.50 22.11 16.01
C LEU A 15 31.90 22.60 14.68
N PRO A 16 32.52 23.57 13.96
CA PRO A 16 31.99 24.05 12.68
C PRO A 16 31.91 22.97 11.60
N GLU A 17 32.88 22.06 11.53
CA GLU A 17 32.86 20.96 10.57
C GLU A 17 31.76 19.95 10.88
N LEU A 18 31.53 19.68 12.17
CA LEU A 18 30.45 18.82 12.64
C LEU A 18 29.08 19.44 12.34
N GLU A 19 28.88 20.73 12.63
CA GLU A 19 27.66 21.47 12.30
C GLU A 19 27.39 21.44 10.79
N LYS A 20 28.42 21.69 9.97
CA LYS A 20 28.31 21.61 8.51
C LYS A 20 27.95 20.20 8.06
N LYS A 21 28.48 19.15 8.70
CA LYS A 21 28.16 17.74 8.38
C LYS A 21 26.73 17.38 8.78
N ILE A 22 26.27 17.85 9.94
CA ILE A 22 24.89 17.69 10.40
C ILE A 22 23.93 18.40 9.44
N GLY A 23 24.24 19.61 9.00
CA GLY A 23 23.46 20.35 8.00
C GLY A 23 23.31 19.57 6.70
N ARG A 24 24.41 19.05 6.13
CA ARG A 24 24.38 18.20 4.94
C ARG A 24 23.53 16.94 5.13
N PHE A 25 23.59 16.33 6.32
CA PHE A 25 22.79 15.14 6.62
C PHE A 25 21.30 15.48 6.68
N ARG A 26 20.95 16.64 7.25
CA ARG A 26 19.58 17.14 7.31
C ARG A 26 19.01 17.40 5.93
N GLU A 27 19.77 18.05 5.03
CA GLU A 27 19.36 18.25 3.63
C GLU A 27 19.10 16.92 2.92
N LYS A 28 20.03 15.96 3.04
CA LYS A 28 19.83 14.61 2.46
C LYS A 28 18.59 13.91 3.02
N ASN A 29 18.31 14.08 4.31
CA ASN A 29 17.13 13.49 4.93
C ASN A 29 15.83 14.11 4.40
N VAL A 30 15.80 15.43 4.16
CA VAL A 30 14.65 16.10 3.54
C VAL A 30 14.39 15.53 2.14
N VAL A 31 15.43 15.44 1.29
CA VAL A 31 15.29 14.88 -0.07
C VAL A 31 14.81 13.43 -0.02
N LEU A 32 15.31 12.63 0.93
CA LEU A 32 14.87 11.25 1.11
C LEU A 32 13.39 11.18 1.51
N GLU A 33 12.95 12.02 2.45
CA GLU A 33 11.56 12.07 2.87
C GLU A 33 10.61 12.50 1.74
N GLU A 34 11.02 13.46 0.91
CA GLU A 34 10.26 13.87 -0.29
C GLU A 34 10.15 12.75 -1.31
N MET A 35 11.24 12.02 -1.55
CA MET A 35 11.25 10.87 -2.46
C MET A 35 10.34 9.75 -1.93
N LEU A 36 10.36 9.46 -0.62
CA LEU A 36 9.47 8.48 -0.01
C LEU A 36 7.99 8.88 -0.12
N ARG A 37 7.67 10.16 0.10
CA ARG A 37 6.30 10.67 -0.12
C ARG A 37 5.86 10.48 -1.57
N SER A 38 6.71 10.86 -2.53
CA SER A 38 6.43 10.67 -3.96
C SER A 38 6.16 9.20 -4.31
N PHE A 39 6.96 8.27 -3.78
CA PHE A 39 6.69 6.84 -3.98
C PHE A 39 5.37 6.38 -3.35
N GLN A 40 5.02 6.87 -2.16
CA GLN A 40 3.72 6.56 -1.54
C GLN A 40 2.56 7.06 -2.38
N ASP A 41 2.66 8.28 -2.91
CA ASP A 41 1.64 8.85 -3.79
C ASP A 41 1.49 8.01 -5.07
N ILE A 42 2.61 7.67 -5.73
CA ILE A 42 2.61 6.81 -6.93
C ILE A 42 1.97 5.46 -6.62
N LEU A 43 2.35 4.80 -5.51
CA LEU A 43 1.79 3.52 -5.14
C LEU A 43 0.28 3.60 -4.87
N MET A 44 -0.21 4.70 -4.30
CA MET A 44 -1.65 4.91 -4.08
C MET A 44 -2.44 5.04 -5.39
N PHE A 45 -1.83 5.55 -6.47
CA PHE A 45 -2.45 5.61 -7.79
C PHE A 45 -2.31 4.30 -8.59
N GLU A 46 -1.12 3.69 -8.57
CA GLU A 46 -0.79 2.52 -9.40
C GLU A 46 -1.28 1.20 -8.81
N LEU A 47 -1.43 1.12 -7.48
CA LEU A 47 -1.97 -0.04 -6.79
C LEU A 47 -3.34 0.30 -6.21
N PRO A 48 -4.42 0.27 -7.03
CA PRO A 48 -5.76 0.41 -6.48
C PRO A 48 -5.98 -0.66 -5.41
N GLU A 49 -6.67 -0.28 -4.34
CA GLU A 49 -7.07 -1.23 -3.31
C GLU A 49 -7.76 -2.42 -3.97
N LYS A 50 -7.30 -3.62 -3.63
CA LYS A 50 -7.87 -4.85 -4.17
C LYS A 50 -9.29 -4.99 -3.67
N VAL A 51 -10.26 -4.54 -4.47
CA VAL A 51 -11.68 -4.69 -4.16
C VAL A 51 -11.99 -6.18 -4.17
N LYS A 52 -12.48 -6.68 -3.03
CA LYS A 52 -12.91 -8.05 -2.89
C LYS A 52 -14.28 -8.20 -3.55
N VAL A 53 -14.29 -8.67 -4.79
CA VAL A 53 -15.50 -9.10 -5.51
C VAL A 53 -15.91 -10.48 -5.01
N THR A 54 -17.20 -10.70 -4.80
CA THR A 54 -17.75 -11.99 -4.35
C THR A 54 -18.94 -12.37 -5.20
N LEU A 55 -18.82 -13.51 -5.86
CA LEU A 55 -19.84 -14.02 -6.77
C LEU A 55 -21.15 -14.31 -6.03
N ASP A 56 -22.26 -13.83 -6.58
CA ASP A 56 -23.61 -14.07 -6.09
C ASP A 56 -24.17 -15.38 -6.68
N PRO A 57 -24.28 -16.45 -5.87
CA PRO A 57 -24.78 -17.74 -6.36
C PRO A 57 -26.23 -17.69 -6.84
N SER A 58 -27.02 -16.72 -6.38
CA SER A 58 -28.41 -16.53 -6.83
C SER A 58 -28.48 -16.00 -8.27
N THR A 59 -27.39 -15.47 -8.80
CA THR A 59 -27.30 -15.00 -10.19
C THR A 59 -26.61 -16.01 -11.12
N ALA A 60 -26.12 -17.12 -10.55
CA ALA A 60 -25.34 -18.09 -11.30
C ALA A 60 -26.21 -18.90 -12.26
N HIS A 61 -25.72 -19.07 -13.49
CA HIS A 61 -26.32 -19.99 -14.45
C HIS A 61 -26.42 -21.41 -13.85
N PRO A 62 -27.47 -22.21 -14.13
CA PRO A 62 -27.70 -23.52 -13.50
C PRO A 62 -26.60 -24.58 -13.68
N ARG A 63 -25.66 -24.35 -14.62
CA ARG A 63 -24.47 -25.19 -14.87
C ARG A 63 -23.20 -24.66 -14.21
N LEU A 64 -23.29 -23.54 -13.50
CA LEU A 64 -22.19 -22.93 -12.77
C LEU A 64 -22.40 -23.12 -11.27
N LEU A 65 -21.36 -23.59 -10.60
CA LEU A 65 -21.36 -23.78 -9.16
C LEU A 65 -20.31 -22.87 -8.53
N VAL A 66 -20.80 -21.90 -7.76
CA VAL A 66 -19.98 -20.96 -7.00
C VAL A 66 -19.50 -21.62 -5.70
N SER A 67 -18.24 -21.42 -5.35
CA SER A 67 -17.67 -21.88 -4.07
C SER A 67 -18.31 -21.16 -2.88
N ALA A 68 -18.27 -21.79 -1.69
CA ALA A 68 -18.85 -21.19 -0.49
C ALA A 68 -18.20 -19.85 -0.09
N ASP A 69 -16.96 -19.61 -0.52
CA ASP A 69 -16.26 -18.36 -0.28
C ASP A 69 -16.49 -17.29 -1.36
N GLY A 70 -17.33 -17.59 -2.37
CA GLY A 70 -17.76 -16.66 -3.42
C GLY A 70 -16.64 -16.27 -4.39
N ARG A 71 -15.53 -17.01 -4.45
CA ARG A 71 -14.33 -16.63 -5.22
C ARG A 71 -14.00 -17.54 -6.40
N SER A 72 -14.72 -18.63 -6.57
CA SER A 72 -14.44 -19.59 -7.63
C SER A 72 -15.74 -20.13 -8.22
N VAL A 73 -15.68 -20.46 -9.51
CA VAL A 73 -16.77 -21.07 -10.25
C VAL A 73 -16.25 -22.35 -10.86
N ARG A 74 -17.06 -23.41 -10.80
CA ARG A 74 -16.84 -24.64 -11.55
C ARG A 74 -18.04 -24.94 -12.43
N TRP A 75 -17.78 -25.61 -13.55
CA TRP A 75 -18.82 -26.15 -14.40
C TRP A 75 -19.37 -27.45 -13.80
N GLU A 76 -20.69 -27.61 -13.80
CA GLU A 76 -21.39 -28.82 -13.39
C GLU A 76 -22.18 -29.36 -14.60
N ASP A 77 -21.92 -30.62 -14.97
CA ASP A 77 -22.58 -31.28 -16.10
C ASP A 77 -24.05 -31.61 -15.79
N THR A 78 -24.38 -31.72 -14.51
CA THR A 78 -25.74 -31.91 -14.05
C THR A 78 -26.43 -30.54 -13.99
N GLN A 79 -27.44 -30.34 -14.84
CA GLN A 79 -28.25 -29.14 -14.80
C GLN A 79 -29.04 -29.11 -13.48
N ARG A 80 -28.77 -28.12 -12.62
CA ARG A 80 -29.61 -27.86 -11.44
C ARG A 80 -30.92 -27.20 -11.84
N ASP A 81 -31.91 -27.29 -10.96
CA ASP A 81 -33.17 -26.58 -11.13
C ASP A 81 -32.92 -25.07 -11.30
N PRO A 82 -33.62 -24.40 -12.24
CA PRO A 82 -33.44 -22.98 -12.50
C PRO A 82 -34.02 -22.18 -11.33
N SER A 83 -33.22 -21.97 -10.29
CA SER A 83 -33.63 -21.21 -9.10
C SER A 83 -33.44 -19.69 -9.27
N ALA A 84 -33.18 -19.20 -10.47
CA ALA A 84 -32.89 -17.79 -10.69
C ALA A 84 -33.50 -17.30 -12.00
N GLU A 85 -34.07 -16.09 -11.98
CA GLU A 85 -34.40 -15.29 -13.15
C GLU A 85 -33.11 -14.99 -13.93
N GLY A 86 -32.63 -15.98 -14.69
CA GLY A 86 -31.31 -16.00 -15.27
C GLY A 86 -31.27 -15.29 -16.62
N PHE A 87 -30.40 -14.28 -16.70
CA PHE A 87 -30.05 -13.56 -17.91
C PHE A 87 -29.54 -14.51 -19.00
N GLY A 88 -30.42 -14.85 -19.94
CA GLY A 88 -30.06 -15.43 -21.24
C GLY A 88 -29.45 -16.83 -21.21
N THR A 89 -29.17 -17.35 -22.41
CA THR A 89 -28.55 -18.65 -22.67
C THR A 89 -27.08 -18.75 -22.28
N ASP A 90 -26.45 -17.64 -21.90
CA ASP A 90 -25.01 -17.58 -21.65
C ASP A 90 -24.68 -17.97 -20.21
N PRO A 91 -23.65 -18.81 -19.98
CA PRO A 91 -23.28 -19.23 -18.64
C PRO A 91 -22.51 -18.12 -17.92
N CYS A 92 -23.24 -17.26 -17.20
CA CYS A 92 -22.68 -16.15 -16.44
C CYS A 92 -23.07 -16.20 -14.95
N VAL A 93 -22.35 -15.42 -14.14
CA VAL A 93 -22.60 -15.15 -12.73
C VAL A 93 -22.10 -13.75 -12.40
N LEU A 94 -22.82 -13.00 -11.57
CA LEU A 94 -22.45 -11.65 -11.15
C LEU A 94 -21.63 -11.69 -9.86
N GLY A 95 -20.84 -10.65 -9.61
CA GLY A 95 -19.93 -10.53 -8.46
C GLY A 95 -20.11 -9.27 -7.63
#